data_AF-A0AAD7B7I3-F1
#
_entry.id   AF-A0AAD7B7I3-F1
#
_cell.length_a   1.000
_cell.length_b   1.000
_cell.length_c   1.000
_cell.angle_alpha   90.00
_cell.angle_beta   90.00
_cell.angle_gamma   90.00
#
_symmetry.space_group_name_H-M   'P 1'
#
loop_
_entity.id
_entity.type
_entity.pdbx_description
1 polymer ?
#
loop_
_entity_poly.entity_id
_entity_poly.type
_entity_poly.pdbx_seq_one_letter_code
_entity_poly.pdbx_strand_id
1 'polypeptide(L)'
;MLQTFSFFNGFDPFDRDRSSDYLLQSSSIQGLFCFVNLTDLHLLSAVGIDWDDATVTDIARSWPHLERLELGSMYGTRSPRTTLRCLEAFAQYSPRLTRLALAFDATVIPTSSSQFSLDKLESLGVDASPISKARPVAELLAGIFPPQRCRHVGGCGGR
;
A
#
# COMPACT_ATOMS: atom_id res chain seq x y z
N MET A 1 16.16 -6.37 17.45
CA MET A 1 14.91 -5.71 17.01
C MET A 1 14.76 -5.98 15.53
N LEU A 2 13.64 -6.55 15.11
CA LEU A 2 13.34 -6.72 13.68
C LEU A 2 13.01 -5.35 13.09
N GLN A 3 13.77 -4.93 12.08
CA GLN A 3 13.59 -3.66 11.37
C GLN A 3 12.94 -3.87 10.00
N THR A 4 13.21 -5.03 9.39
CA THR A 4 12.73 -5.40 8.06
C THR A 4 11.98 -6.73 8.15
N PHE A 5 10.81 -6.80 7.51
CA PHE A 5 10.05 -8.02 7.33
C PHE A 5 9.65 -8.19 5.87
N SER A 6 9.94 -9.35 5.30
CA SER A 6 9.56 -9.71 3.93
C SER A 6 8.82 -11.04 3.93
N PHE A 7 7.62 -11.07 3.39
CA PHE A 7 6.82 -12.28 3.25
C PHE A 7 6.42 -12.50 1.79
N PHE A 8 6.63 -13.72 1.32
CA PHE A 8 6.27 -14.18 -0.02
C PHE A 8 5.32 -15.36 0.11
N ASN A 9 4.07 -15.18 -0.33
CA ASN A 9 3.13 -16.30 -0.37
C ASN A 9 3.36 -17.09 -1.67
N GLY A 10 3.87 -18.32 -1.57
CA GLY A 10 4.12 -19.19 -2.72
C GLY A 10 2.81 -19.66 -3.33
N PHE A 11 2.54 -19.28 -4.57
CA PHE A 11 1.32 -19.63 -5.29
C PHE A 11 1.57 -20.68 -6.34
N ASP A 12 0.71 -21.70 -6.34
CA ASP A 12 0.63 -22.68 -7.41
C ASP A 12 -0.49 -22.24 -8.40
N PRO A 13 -0.14 -21.84 -9.64
CA PRO A 13 -1.10 -21.36 -10.63
C PRO A 13 -2.10 -22.43 -11.12
N PHE A 14 -1.92 -23.70 -10.75
CA PHE A 14 -2.83 -24.78 -11.12
C PHE A 14 -3.88 -25.11 -10.05
N ASP A 15 -3.73 -24.63 -8.81
CA ASP A 15 -4.68 -24.87 -7.71
C ASP A 15 -5.75 -23.75 -7.65
N ARG A 16 -6.76 -23.83 -8.52
CA ARG A 16 -7.85 -22.84 -8.62
C ARG A 16 -8.83 -22.85 -7.43
N ASP A 17 -8.80 -23.90 -6.61
CA ASP A 17 -9.77 -24.10 -5.52
C ASP A 17 -9.36 -23.38 -4.22
N ARG A 18 -8.07 -23.03 -4.07
CA ARG A 18 -7.51 -22.34 -2.88
C ARG A 18 -7.23 -20.85 -3.05
N SER A 19 -7.82 -20.19 -4.05
CA SER A 19 -7.56 -18.76 -4.33
C SER A 19 -7.71 -17.85 -3.10
N SER A 20 -8.63 -18.16 -2.19
CA SER A 20 -8.85 -17.42 -0.93
C SER A 20 -7.77 -17.64 0.14
N ASP A 21 -7.03 -18.77 0.13
CA ASP A 21 -5.99 -19.08 1.12
C ASP A 21 -4.70 -18.27 0.89
N TYR A 22 -4.52 -17.77 -0.33
CA TYR A 22 -3.38 -16.94 -0.71
C TYR A 22 -3.64 -15.44 -0.54
N LEU A 23 -4.84 -15.06 -0.10
CA LEU A 23 -5.17 -13.67 0.23
C LEU A 23 -4.48 -13.27 1.52
N LEU A 24 -3.85 -12.09 1.50
CA LEU A 24 -3.23 -11.56 2.70
C LEU A 24 -4.28 -10.80 3.51
N GLN A 25 -4.78 -11.45 4.56
CA GLN A 25 -5.78 -10.88 5.47
C GLN A 25 -5.11 -10.04 6.56
N SER A 26 -5.88 -9.14 7.17
CA SER A 26 -5.45 -8.35 8.33
C SER A 26 -5.07 -9.22 9.53
N SER A 27 -5.76 -10.35 9.73
CA SER A 27 -5.47 -11.34 10.77
C SER A 27 -4.05 -11.93 10.64
N SER A 28 -3.55 -12.11 9.42
CA SER A 28 -2.22 -12.68 9.16
C SER A 28 -1.07 -11.78 9.62
N ILE A 29 -1.30 -10.47 9.73
CA ILE A 29 -0.29 -9.48 10.15
C ILE A 29 -0.49 -8.96 11.57
N GLN A 30 -1.59 -9.30 12.26
CA GLN A 30 -1.82 -8.88 13.64
C GLN A 30 -0.69 -9.32 14.58
N GLY A 31 -0.11 -10.51 14.35
CA GLY A 31 1.06 -10.97 15.11
C GLY A 31 2.29 -10.08 14.96
N LEU A 32 2.38 -9.30 13.87
CA LEU A 32 3.48 -8.39 13.59
C LEU A 32 3.28 -7.00 14.21
N PHE A 33 2.10 -6.71 14.77
CA PHE A 33 1.84 -5.42 15.44
C PHE A 33 2.69 -5.23 16.71
N CYS A 34 3.29 -6.30 17.23
CA CYS A 34 4.26 -6.19 18.33
C CYS A 34 5.59 -5.52 17.91
N PHE A 35 5.89 -5.43 16.60
CA PHE A 35 7.11 -4.81 16.08
C PHE A 35 6.94 -3.32 15.80
N VAL A 36 6.85 -2.51 16.85
CA VAL A 36 6.63 -1.05 16.74
C VAL A 36 7.75 -0.26 16.04
N ASN A 37 8.97 -0.83 15.98
CA ASN A 37 10.15 -0.23 15.35
C ASN A 37 10.39 -0.73 13.92
N LEU A 38 9.37 -1.31 13.30
CA LEU A 38 9.46 -1.82 11.95
C LEU A 38 9.54 -0.64 10.97
N THR A 39 10.62 -0.61 10.18
CA THR A 39 10.90 0.44 9.20
C THR A 39 10.57 -0.02 7.79
N ASP A 40 10.67 -1.31 7.52
CA ASP A 40 10.55 -1.88 6.19
C ASP A 40 9.62 -3.08 6.19
N LEU A 41 8.52 -2.97 5.44
CA LEU A 41 7.55 -4.04 5.29
C LEU A 41 7.31 -4.34 3.81
N HIS A 42 7.61 -5.56 3.42
CA HIS A 42 7.36 -6.07 2.08
C HIS A 42 6.44 -7.29 2.18
N LEU A 43 5.21 -7.16 1.69
CA LEU A 43 4.24 -8.24 1.66
C LEU A 43 3.83 -8.49 0.21
N LEU A 44 4.13 -9.69 -0.26
CA LEU A 44 3.80 -10.12 -1.60
C LEU A 44 2.80 -11.26 -1.53
N SER A 45 1.60 -10.99 -2.01
CA SER A 45 0.56 -11.99 -2.21
C SER A 45 0.45 -12.33 -3.69
N ALA A 46 0.15 -13.58 -3.99
CA ALA A 46 -0.16 -13.96 -5.35
C ALA A 46 -1.53 -13.42 -5.80
N VAL A 47 -2.57 -13.67 -5.01
CA VAL A 47 -3.97 -13.40 -5.40
C VAL A 47 -4.37 -11.96 -5.13
N GLY A 48 -3.74 -11.32 -4.13
CA GLY A 48 -3.99 -9.94 -3.77
C GLY A 48 -4.19 -9.75 -2.27
N ILE A 49 -4.51 -8.51 -1.90
CA ILE A 49 -4.59 -8.06 -0.51
C ILE A 49 -6.04 -7.63 -0.25
N ASP A 50 -6.64 -8.16 0.82
CA ASP A 50 -8.02 -7.82 1.23
C ASP A 50 -8.00 -6.90 2.44
N TRP A 51 -7.44 -5.71 2.24
CA TRP A 51 -7.42 -4.66 3.26
C TRP A 51 -8.43 -3.59 2.90
N ASP A 52 -9.12 -3.08 3.92
CA ASP A 52 -9.94 -1.89 3.83
C ASP A 52 -9.23 -0.70 4.51
N ASP A 53 -9.80 0.50 4.37
CA ASP A 53 -9.22 1.72 4.92
C ASP A 53 -9.05 1.66 6.46
N ALA A 54 -9.95 0.94 7.15
CA ALA A 54 -9.88 0.73 8.59
C ALA A 54 -8.66 -0.12 8.96
N THR A 55 -8.46 -1.23 8.25
CA THR A 55 -7.29 -2.10 8.39
C THR A 55 -6.00 -1.34 8.15
N VAL A 56 -5.94 -0.54 7.08
CA VAL A 56 -4.76 0.29 6.78
C VAL A 56 -4.50 1.32 7.88
N THR A 57 -5.54 1.88 8.48
CA THR A 57 -5.40 2.81 9.61
C THR A 57 -4.79 2.14 10.83
N ASP A 58 -5.25 0.93 11.16
CA ASP A 58 -4.71 0.15 12.28
C ASP A 58 -3.25 -0.26 12.04
N ILE A 59 -2.91 -0.59 10.79
CA ILE A 59 -1.54 -0.85 10.34
C ILE A 59 -0.64 0.38 10.55
N ALA A 60 -1.08 1.54 10.02
CA ALA A 60 -0.30 2.77 10.11
C ALA A 60 -0.06 3.19 11.58
N ARG A 61 -1.05 2.97 12.45
CA ARG A 61 -0.93 3.18 13.91
C ARG A 61 0.05 2.22 14.58
N SER A 62 0.07 0.97 14.14
CA SER A 62 0.92 -0.07 14.73
C SER A 62 2.40 0.12 14.36
N TRP A 63 2.68 0.72 13.20
CA TRP A 63 4.04 0.97 12.69
C TRP A 63 4.29 2.47 12.42
N PRO A 64 4.44 3.28 13.48
CA PRO A 64 4.64 4.73 13.33
C PRO A 64 6.02 5.10 12.74
N HIS A 65 6.97 4.15 12.75
CA HIS A 65 8.32 4.33 12.23
C HIS A 65 8.53 3.76 10.83
N LEU A 66 7.45 3.34 10.16
CA LEU A 66 7.50 2.75 8.84
C LEU A 66 8.06 3.74 7.80
N GLU A 67 9.09 3.31 7.09
CA GLU A 67 9.78 4.06 6.04
C GLU A 67 9.51 3.47 4.66
N ARG A 68 9.36 2.15 4.55
CA ARG A 68 9.06 1.46 3.28
C ARG A 68 7.92 0.48 3.48
N LEU A 69 6.90 0.61 2.65
CA LEU A 69 5.77 -0.30 2.59
C LEU A 69 5.57 -0.73 1.15
N GLU A 70 5.72 -2.01 0.87
CA GLU A 70 5.44 -2.58 -0.45
C GLU A 70 4.47 -3.74 -0.33
N LEU A 71 3.35 -3.59 -1.02
CA LEU A 71 2.18 -4.46 -0.95
C LEU A 71 1.82 -4.87 -2.37
N GLY A 72 2.56 -5.84 -2.89
CA GLY A 72 2.42 -6.28 -4.28
C GLY A 72 1.46 -7.46 -4.42
N SER A 73 0.78 -7.50 -5.56
CA SER A 73 0.06 -8.67 -6.04
C SER A 73 0.74 -9.21 -7.30
N MET A 74 1.10 -10.49 -7.32
CA MET A 74 1.74 -11.08 -8.51
C MET A 74 0.78 -11.24 -9.70
N TYR A 75 -0.50 -11.49 -9.43
CA TYR A 75 -1.48 -11.77 -10.49
C TYR A 75 -2.58 -10.72 -10.63
N GLY A 76 -2.67 -9.75 -9.71
CA GLY A 76 -3.60 -8.61 -9.82
C GLY A 76 -5.08 -9.00 -9.91
N THR A 77 -5.43 -10.19 -9.43
CA THR A 77 -6.72 -10.84 -9.73
C THR A 77 -7.91 -10.24 -8.99
N ARG A 78 -7.68 -9.44 -7.94
CA ARG A 78 -8.75 -8.89 -7.11
C ARG A 78 -8.66 -7.37 -7.03
N SER A 79 -9.80 -6.70 -7.22
CA SER A 79 -9.89 -5.26 -7.08
C SER A 79 -9.57 -4.84 -5.63
N PRO A 80 -8.73 -3.83 -5.44
CA PRO A 80 -8.41 -3.32 -4.11
C PRO A 80 -9.67 -2.74 -3.45
N ARG A 81 -9.82 -2.96 -2.14
CA ARG A 81 -10.89 -2.35 -1.33
C ARG A 81 -10.43 -1.10 -0.57
N THR A 82 -9.11 -0.92 -0.49
CA THR A 82 -8.46 0.30 -0.03
C THR A 82 -8.79 1.44 -1.00
N THR A 83 -9.12 2.61 -0.47
CA THR A 83 -9.35 3.82 -1.27
C THR A 83 -8.21 4.81 -1.07
N LEU A 84 -8.22 5.93 -1.78
CA LEU A 84 -7.26 7.03 -1.59
C LEU A 84 -7.18 7.55 -0.14
N ARG A 85 -8.20 7.28 0.70
CA ARG A 85 -8.17 7.63 2.14
C ARG A 85 -7.07 6.90 2.92
N CYS A 86 -6.63 5.75 2.43
CA CYS A 86 -5.56 4.99 3.06
C CYS A 86 -4.25 5.79 3.11
N LEU A 87 -4.01 6.69 2.14
CA LEU A 87 -2.84 7.57 2.10
C LEU A 87 -2.86 8.59 3.24
N GLU A 88 -4.03 9.10 3.62
CA GLU A 88 -4.19 10.03 4.73
C GLU A 88 -3.80 9.37 6.06
N ALA A 89 -4.20 8.11 6.26
CA ALA A 89 -3.83 7.36 7.45
C ALA A 89 -2.30 7.20 7.57
N PHE A 90 -1.62 6.87 6.48
CA PHE A 90 -0.16 6.80 6.47
C PHE A 90 0.49 8.17 6.72
N ALA A 91 -0.06 9.24 6.14
CA ALA A 91 0.44 10.59 6.38
C ALA A 91 0.31 11.00 7.86
N GLN A 92 -0.77 10.57 8.52
CA GLN A 92 -1.04 10.91 9.91
C GLN A 92 -0.19 10.11 10.91
N TYR A 93 -0.07 8.79 10.71
CA TYR A 93 0.55 7.90 11.71
C TYR A 93 1.98 7.49 11.37
N SER A 94 2.37 7.50 10.09
CA SER A 94 3.68 7.07 9.60
C SER A 94 4.42 8.19 8.83
N PRO A 95 4.79 9.32 9.47
CA PRO A 95 5.36 10.48 8.79
C PRO A 95 6.77 10.25 8.23
N ARG A 96 7.38 9.08 8.49
CA ARG A 96 8.69 8.68 7.96
C ARG A 96 8.61 7.92 6.64
N LEU A 97 7.41 7.72 6.10
CA LEU A 97 7.20 6.93 4.90
C LEU A 97 7.91 7.57 3.70
N THR A 98 8.86 6.83 3.13
CA THR A 98 9.67 7.21 1.95
C THR A 98 9.30 6.41 0.71
N ARG A 99 8.76 5.19 0.88
CA ARG A 99 8.30 4.36 -0.23
C ARG A 99 6.98 3.70 0.13
N LEU A 100 6.02 3.81 -0.79
CA LEU A 100 4.72 3.17 -0.67
C LEU A 100 4.39 2.52 -2.01
N ALA A 101 4.25 1.20 -2.04
CA ALA A 101 3.64 0.48 -3.15
C ALA A 101 2.39 -0.22 -2.62
N LEU A 102 1.22 0.15 -3.13
CA LEU A 102 -0.07 -0.38 -2.73
C LEU A 102 -1.07 -0.21 -3.89
N ALA A 103 -1.84 -1.25 -4.17
CA ALA A 103 -3.03 -1.13 -5.00
C ALA A 103 -4.19 -0.50 -4.20
N PHE A 104 -4.81 0.54 -4.74
CA PHE A 104 -6.01 1.17 -4.18
C PHE A 104 -7.03 1.48 -5.27
N ASP A 105 -8.30 1.53 -4.88
CA ASP A 105 -9.39 1.92 -5.74
C ASP A 105 -9.39 3.44 -5.92
N ALA A 106 -8.90 3.88 -7.08
CA ALA A 106 -8.86 5.29 -7.48
C ALA A 106 -10.13 5.72 -8.24
N THR A 107 -11.18 4.88 -8.29
CA THR A 107 -12.49 5.27 -8.84
C THR A 107 -13.27 6.16 -7.87
N VAL A 108 -13.03 6.00 -6.57
CA VAL A 108 -13.63 6.80 -5.49
C VAL A 108 -12.64 7.89 -5.06
N ILE A 109 -12.84 9.10 -5.58
CA ILE A 109 -12.04 10.27 -5.21
C ILE A 109 -12.71 10.94 -4.00
N PRO A 110 -12.06 10.99 -2.82
CA PRO A 110 -12.58 11.74 -1.69
C PRO A 110 -12.64 13.24 -2.03
N THR A 111 -13.76 13.89 -1.71
CA THR A 111 -14.01 15.31 -2.01
C THR A 111 -13.18 16.27 -1.13
N SER A 112 -12.53 15.76 -0.09
CA SER A 112 -11.77 16.55 0.87
C SER A 112 -10.38 16.87 0.33
N SER A 113 -10.11 18.16 0.11
CA SER A 113 -8.79 18.70 -0.23
C SER A 113 -7.82 18.43 0.92
N SER A 114 -6.83 17.57 0.67
CA SER A 114 -5.90 17.01 1.64
C SER A 114 -5.20 18.09 2.49
N GLN A 115 -5.40 18.05 3.81
CA GLN A 115 -4.63 18.83 4.81
C GLN A 115 -3.29 18.17 5.18
N PHE A 116 -2.97 17.03 4.56
CA PHE A 116 -1.86 16.18 4.94
C PHE A 116 -0.90 16.04 3.77
N SER A 117 0.40 16.18 4.06
CA SER A 117 1.49 16.06 3.09
C SER A 117 2.38 14.89 3.47
N LEU A 118 2.70 14.05 2.51
CA LEU A 118 3.69 12.98 2.65
C LEU A 118 5.06 13.52 2.24
N ASP A 119 5.62 14.44 3.05
CA ASP A 119 6.81 15.22 2.71
C ASP A 119 8.06 14.38 2.41
N LYS A 120 8.13 13.17 3.00
CA LYS A 120 9.26 12.26 2.86
C LYS A 120 9.06 11.20 1.79
N LEU A 121 7.88 11.11 1.19
CA LEU A 121 7.55 10.04 0.25
C LEU A 121 8.23 10.31 -1.10
N GLU A 122 9.16 9.44 -1.45
CA GLU A 122 9.99 9.53 -2.65
C GLU A 122 9.46 8.63 -3.78
N SER A 123 8.65 7.61 -3.46
CA SER A 123 8.15 6.64 -4.44
C SER A 123 6.74 6.17 -4.09
N LEU A 124 5.83 6.30 -5.06
CA LEU A 124 4.49 5.73 -5.01
C LEU A 124 4.33 4.69 -6.14
N GLY A 125 4.16 3.43 -5.76
CA GLY A 125 3.71 2.35 -6.64
C GLY A 125 2.20 2.19 -6.51
N VAL A 126 1.49 2.24 -7.63
CA VAL A 126 0.03 2.12 -7.67
C VAL A 126 -0.44 0.74 -8.16
N ASP A 127 0.47 -0.17 -8.53
CA ASP A 127 0.17 -1.54 -8.99
C ASP A 127 -1.11 -1.63 -9.87
N ALA A 128 -1.95 -2.65 -9.67
CA ALA A 128 -3.21 -2.84 -10.39
C ALA A 128 -4.34 -1.94 -9.86
N SER A 129 -4.09 -0.64 -9.66
CA SER A 129 -5.12 0.32 -9.24
C SER A 129 -6.05 0.69 -10.40
N PRO A 130 -7.37 0.46 -10.30
CA PRO A 130 -8.31 0.90 -11.30
C PRO A 130 -8.46 2.43 -11.26
N ILE A 131 -7.92 3.11 -12.28
CA ILE A 131 -8.03 4.58 -12.42
C ILE A 131 -9.12 4.88 -13.45
N SER A 132 -10.29 5.33 -12.99
CA SER A 132 -11.38 5.74 -13.89
C SER A 132 -11.28 7.21 -14.29
N LYS A 133 -10.78 8.09 -13.39
CA LYS A 133 -10.64 9.53 -13.63
C LYS A 133 -9.24 10.01 -13.30
N ALA A 134 -8.35 10.01 -14.30
CA ALA A 134 -6.94 10.35 -14.09
C ALA A 134 -6.70 11.79 -13.60
N ARG A 135 -7.45 12.79 -14.09
CA ARG A 135 -7.22 14.20 -13.74
C ARG A 135 -7.46 14.52 -12.26
N PRO A 136 -8.62 14.23 -11.66
CA PRO A 136 -8.84 14.52 -10.25
C PRO A 136 -7.95 13.69 -9.32
N VAL A 137 -7.63 12.45 -9.71
CA VAL A 137 -6.67 11.62 -8.97
C VAL A 137 -5.29 12.25 -8.99
N ALA A 138 -4.83 12.73 -10.15
CA ALA A 138 -3.55 13.43 -10.27
C ALA A 138 -3.50 14.74 -9.46
N GLU A 139 -4.60 15.50 -9.41
CA GLU A 139 -4.69 16.72 -8.59
C GLU A 139 -4.63 16.39 -7.08
N LEU A 140 -5.35 15.37 -6.64
CA LEU A 140 -5.32 14.93 -5.24
C LEU A 140 -3.94 14.40 -4.86
N LEU A 141 -3.31 13.60 -5.72
CA LEU A 141 -1.93 13.17 -5.54
C LEU A 141 -0.98 14.37 -5.55
N ALA A 142 -1.10 15.34 -6.45
CA ALA A 142 -0.25 16.53 -6.44
C ALA A 142 -0.40 17.37 -5.14
N GLY A 143 -1.55 17.29 -4.45
CA GLY A 143 -1.74 17.90 -3.13
C GLY A 143 -1.09 17.13 -1.98
N ILE A 144 -1.11 15.80 -2.03
CA ILE A 144 -0.47 14.93 -1.02
C ILE A 144 1.05 14.86 -1.22
N PHE A 145 1.50 14.97 -2.47
CA PHE A 145 2.89 14.87 -2.90
C PHE A 145 3.38 16.23 -3.35
N PRO A 146 4.16 16.96 -2.53
CA PRO A 146 4.75 18.21 -2.98
C PRO A 146 5.62 17.93 -4.22
N PRO A 147 5.51 18.75 -5.30
CA PRO A 147 6.12 18.50 -6.61
C PRO A 147 7.66 18.50 -6.62
N GLN A 148 8.30 18.69 -5.46
CA GLN A 148 9.72 18.96 -5.31
C GLN A 148 10.61 17.71 -5.33
N ARG A 149 10.06 16.47 -5.30
CA ARG A 149 10.89 15.27 -5.09
C ARG A 149 10.42 13.95 -5.71
N CYS A 150 9.37 13.93 -6.53
CA CYS A 150 8.91 12.71 -7.21
C CYS A 150 9.95 12.21 -8.23
N ARG A 151 10.89 11.36 -7.80
CA ARG A 151 11.61 10.49 -8.72
C ARG A 151 10.66 9.38 -9.13
N HIS A 152 10.31 9.36 -10.41
CA HIS A 152 9.65 8.23 -11.03
C HIS A 152 10.52 6.97 -10.80
N VAL A 153 10.10 6.09 -9.90
CA VAL A 153 10.72 4.76 -9.76
C VAL A 153 9.92 3.84 -10.66
N GLY A 154 10.47 3.58 -11.84
CA GLY A 154 9.93 2.64 -12.80
C GLY A 154 9.67 1.29 -12.14
N GLY A 155 8.52 0.70 -12.49
CA GLY A 155 8.08 -0.60 -12.01
C GLY A 155 9.14 -1.67 -12.18
N CYS A 156 9.12 -2.65 -11.27
CA CYS A 156 9.93 -3.85 -11.34
C CYS A 156 9.84 -4.45 -12.74
N GLY A 157 10.98 -4.44 -13.43
CA GLY A 157 11.10 -4.95 -14.79
C GLY A 157 11.11 -6.47 -14.85
N GLY A 158 10.68 -6.94 -16.02
CA GLY A 158 11.32 -8.05 -16.74
C GLY A 158 11.10 -9.45 -16.19
N ARG A 159 10.18 -10.17 -16.84
CA ARG A 159 10.53 -11.18 -17.84
C ARG A 159 9.37 -11.41 -18.80
#